data_AF-A0A9I9D7K3-F1
#
_entry.id   AF-A0A9I9D7K3-F1
#
_cell.length_a   1.000
_cell.length_b   1.000
_cell.length_c   1.000
_cell.angle_alpha   90.00
_cell.angle_beta   90.00
_cell.angle_gamma   90.00
#
_symmetry.space_group_name_H-M   'P 1'
#
loop_
_entity.id
_entity.type
_entity.pdbx_description
1 polymer ?
#
loop_
_entity_poly.entity_id
_entity_poly.type
_entity_poly.pdbx_seq_one_letter_code
_entity_poly.pdbx_strand_id
1 'polypeptide(L)'
;MAEAETGSATGNSGGVPEPSLKDKGNEFFKAGNYLKAAALYTQAIKLDPSNHALYSNRAAAFLHLVKLNKALADAEMTIKLSPQWEKALLAFQSALQYNPQSAEVSRKIKRVSQLVKDKKRAQEVDKKRTNINMTKHLDKLKSELSEKYGSEECWKDIFSFLVETMEAAVRSWHETSNVDAKVYYLLDNEKTDTEKYAPVVNIDKAFESPHTHSDCFQFLRKYAEDSVSRAACLITPKSLISYPQVWKGQGSRKWKHGQHDGFFVQLETPSLRKLWFVPSSSELGRPLCRDPEVLDIAAHELLPRIFKEKLRST
;
A
#
# COMPACT_ATOMS: atom_id res chain seq x y z
N MET A 1 31.03 73.48 35.96
CA MET A 1 30.90 73.72 34.50
C MET A 1 31.43 72.45 33.86
N ALA A 2 30.58 71.48 33.49
CA ALA A 2 29.74 71.48 32.27
C ALA A 2 30.65 71.60 31.02
N GLU A 3 30.65 70.71 30.02
CA GLU A 3 29.54 69.97 29.42
C GLU A 3 29.97 68.61 28.84
N ALA A 4 28.98 67.75 28.63
CA ALA A 4 29.03 66.49 27.93
C ALA A 4 28.81 66.68 26.42
N GLU A 5 29.40 65.81 25.59
CA GLU A 5 28.81 65.46 24.30
C GLU A 5 28.82 63.95 24.08
N THR A 6 27.62 63.45 23.84
CA THR A 6 27.22 62.11 23.42
C THR A 6 27.36 61.92 21.92
N GLY A 7 27.73 60.73 21.44
CA GLY A 7 27.66 60.39 20.03
C GLY A 7 27.84 58.89 19.76
N SER A 8 26.74 58.21 19.45
CA SER A 8 26.65 56.76 19.22
C SER A 8 27.22 56.35 17.85
N ALA A 9 27.73 55.13 17.73
CA ALA A 9 27.52 54.31 16.52
C ALA A 9 27.73 52.82 16.82
N THR A 10 26.61 52.12 16.88
CA THR A 10 26.44 50.67 16.90
C THR A 10 27.02 49.98 15.66
N GLY A 11 28.01 49.10 15.83
CA GLY A 11 28.45 48.15 14.81
C GLY A 11 27.72 46.82 14.94
N ASN A 12 26.46 46.77 14.52
CA ASN A 12 25.71 45.51 14.36
C ASN A 12 26.15 44.85 13.04
N SER A 13 27.12 43.94 13.09
CA SER A 13 27.50 43.11 11.95
C SER A 13 26.41 42.09 11.68
N GLY A 14 25.47 42.44 10.80
CA GLY A 14 24.52 41.51 10.20
C GLY A 14 25.28 40.46 9.41
N GLY A 15 25.50 39.30 10.03
CA GLY A 15 26.13 38.14 9.39
C GLY A 15 25.26 37.65 8.24
N VAL A 16 25.71 37.91 7.01
CA VAL A 16 25.22 37.18 5.83
C VAL A 16 25.44 35.70 6.11
N PRO A 17 24.43 34.82 6.01
CA PRO A 17 24.63 33.40 6.23
C PRO A 17 25.68 32.89 5.25
N GLU A 18 26.74 32.25 5.78
CA GLU A 18 27.80 31.72 4.93
C GLU A 18 27.22 30.79 3.86
N PRO A 19 27.63 30.91 2.59
CA PRO A 19 27.12 30.06 1.53
C PRO A 19 27.48 28.60 1.81
N SER A 20 26.50 27.71 1.64
CA SER A 20 26.68 26.29 1.92
C SER A 20 27.77 25.69 1.03
N LEU A 21 28.39 24.58 1.45
CA LEU A 21 29.38 23.88 0.63
C LEU A 21 28.82 23.47 -0.75
N LYS A 22 27.52 23.20 -0.83
CA LYS A 22 26.80 22.95 -2.08
C LYS A 22 26.81 24.18 -2.97
N ASP A 23 26.51 25.35 -2.42
CA ASP A 23 26.41 26.60 -3.19
C ASP A 23 27.80 27.05 -3.67
N LYS A 24 28.81 26.97 -2.79
CA LYS A 24 30.22 27.16 -3.17
C LYS A 24 30.64 26.19 -4.30
N GLY A 25 30.24 24.91 -4.21
CA GLY A 25 30.47 23.92 -5.27
C GLY A 25 29.80 24.30 -6.59
N ASN A 26 28.56 24.80 -6.53
CA ASN A 26 27.81 25.26 -7.71
C ASN A 26 28.46 26.49 -8.37
N GLU A 27 29.02 27.41 -7.58
CA GLU A 27 29.76 28.57 -8.09
C GLU A 27 31.01 28.15 -8.87
N PHE A 28 31.84 27.27 -8.29
CA PHE A 28 33.01 26.74 -9.00
C PHE A 28 32.62 25.93 -10.23
N PHE A 29 31.51 25.20 -10.18
CA PHE A 29 30.98 24.47 -11.34
C PHE A 29 30.60 25.43 -12.47
N LYS A 30 29.88 26.52 -12.16
CA LYS A 30 29.52 27.56 -13.14
C LYS A 30 30.75 28.27 -13.71
N ALA A 31 31.79 28.46 -12.89
CA ALA A 31 33.07 29.01 -13.32
C ALA A 31 33.95 28.03 -14.11
N GLY A 32 33.47 26.83 -14.44
CA GLY A 32 34.23 25.80 -15.18
C GLY A 32 35.32 25.10 -14.36
N ASN A 33 35.44 25.40 -13.06
CA ASN A 33 36.41 24.75 -12.18
C ASN A 33 35.83 23.46 -11.59
N TYR A 34 35.67 22.46 -12.45
CA TYR A 34 35.00 21.20 -12.10
C TYR A 34 35.74 20.39 -11.03
N LEU A 35 37.06 20.52 -10.92
CA LEU A 35 37.85 19.81 -9.90
C LEU A 35 37.60 20.37 -8.50
N LYS A 36 37.59 21.71 -8.35
CA LYS A 36 37.21 22.37 -7.08
C LYS A 36 35.74 22.11 -6.75
N ALA A 37 34.84 22.17 -7.74
CA ALA A 37 33.44 21.83 -7.55
C ALA A 37 33.26 20.40 -6.99
N ALA A 38 33.91 19.40 -7.61
CA ALA A 38 33.84 18.02 -7.15
C ALA A 38 34.38 17.81 -5.73
N ALA A 39 35.44 18.54 -5.35
CA ALA A 39 35.98 18.52 -4.00
C ALA A 39 35.00 19.09 -2.97
N LEU A 40 34.37 20.22 -3.27
CA LEU A 40 33.37 20.86 -2.40
C LEU A 40 32.11 19.99 -2.26
N TYR A 41 31.61 19.41 -3.34
CA TYR A 41 30.51 18.45 -3.24
C TYR A 41 30.89 17.21 -2.43
N THR A 42 32.15 16.75 -2.51
CA THR A 42 32.62 15.64 -1.68
C THR A 42 32.61 15.98 -0.19
N GLN A 43 33.00 17.20 0.18
CA GLN A 43 32.88 17.68 1.55
C GLN A 43 31.42 17.80 1.97
N ALA A 44 30.56 18.36 1.12
CA ALA A 44 29.13 18.47 1.38
C ALA A 44 28.47 17.10 1.61
N ILE A 45 28.83 16.09 0.81
CA ILE A 45 28.31 14.70 0.94
C ILE A 45 28.71 14.08 2.27
N LYS A 46 29.89 14.40 2.81
CA LYS A 46 30.29 13.91 4.15
C LYS A 46 29.40 14.47 5.25
N LEU A 47 28.89 15.70 5.08
CA LEU A 47 27.98 16.35 6.03
C LEU A 47 26.53 15.87 5.86
N ASP A 48 26.10 15.65 4.61
CA ASP A 48 24.74 15.22 4.29
C ASP A 48 24.77 14.10 3.23
N PRO A 49 25.02 12.84 3.65
CA PRO A 49 25.11 11.69 2.75
C PRO A 49 23.75 11.27 2.19
N SER A 50 22.64 11.82 2.69
CA SER A 50 21.29 11.58 2.18
C SER A 50 20.89 12.50 1.01
N ASN A 51 21.68 13.54 0.75
CA ASN A 51 21.32 14.57 -0.21
C ASN A 51 21.69 14.19 -1.65
N HIS A 52 20.69 13.65 -2.34
CA HIS A 52 20.79 13.24 -3.73
C HIS A 52 21.29 14.37 -4.67
N ALA A 53 21.01 15.65 -4.38
CA ALA A 53 21.46 16.77 -5.21
C ALA A 53 23.00 16.95 -5.19
N LEU A 54 23.67 16.54 -4.12
CA LEU A 54 25.13 16.64 -4.03
C LEU A 54 25.83 15.59 -4.90
N TYR A 55 25.33 14.34 -4.87
CA TYR A 55 25.80 13.27 -5.74
C TYR A 55 25.55 13.60 -7.21
N SER A 56 24.34 14.10 -7.51
CA SER A 56 23.97 14.70 -8.79
C SER A 56 25.02 15.68 -9.32
N ASN A 57 25.33 16.69 -8.52
CA ASN A 57 26.17 17.79 -9.00
C ASN A 57 27.63 17.36 -9.10
N ARG A 58 28.08 16.45 -8.22
CA ARG A 58 29.40 15.83 -8.30
C ARG A 58 29.54 14.92 -9.52
N ALA A 59 28.50 14.19 -9.88
CA ALA A 59 28.47 13.39 -11.09
C ALA A 59 28.67 14.27 -12.34
N ALA A 60 27.95 15.39 -12.43
CA ALA A 60 28.13 16.37 -13.51
C ALA A 60 29.57 16.91 -13.56
N ALA A 61 30.16 17.25 -12.41
CA ALA A 61 31.54 17.71 -12.34
C ALA A 61 32.53 16.63 -12.84
N PHE A 62 32.33 15.38 -12.46
CA PHE A 62 33.15 14.27 -12.95
C PHE A 62 32.99 14.00 -14.44
N LEU A 63 31.82 14.26 -15.03
CA LEU A 63 31.62 14.15 -16.48
C LEU A 63 32.45 15.16 -17.25
N HIS A 64 32.44 16.43 -16.83
CA HIS A 64 33.30 17.46 -17.44
C HIS A 64 34.80 17.17 -17.27
N LEU A 65 35.18 16.40 -16.25
CA LEU A 65 36.54 15.92 -16.03
C LEU A 65 36.85 14.58 -16.73
N VAL A 66 35.92 14.04 -17.51
CA VAL A 66 36.03 12.73 -18.19
C VAL A 66 36.30 11.57 -17.20
N LYS A 67 35.91 11.72 -15.92
CA LYS A 67 36.01 10.69 -14.87
C LYS A 67 34.75 9.84 -14.82
N LEU A 68 34.49 9.12 -15.92
CA LEU A 68 33.22 8.42 -16.18
C LEU A 68 32.80 7.43 -15.08
N ASN A 69 33.75 6.66 -14.54
CA ASN A 69 33.46 5.70 -13.47
C ASN A 69 33.02 6.35 -12.15
N LYS A 70 33.58 7.52 -11.82
CA LYS A 70 33.19 8.27 -10.61
C LYS A 70 31.84 8.95 -10.79
N ALA A 71 31.61 9.55 -11.97
CA ALA A 71 30.31 10.11 -12.32
C ALA A 71 29.19 9.07 -12.21
N LEU A 72 29.47 7.83 -12.62
CA LEU A 72 28.51 6.75 -12.51
C LEU A 72 28.14 6.40 -11.08
N ALA A 73 29.13 6.17 -10.23
CA ALA A 73 28.88 5.78 -8.84
C ALA A 73 28.00 6.82 -8.13
N ASP A 74 28.23 8.10 -8.41
CA ASP A 74 27.43 9.18 -7.87
C ASP A 74 26.01 9.21 -8.42
N ALA A 75 25.81 8.98 -9.72
CA ALA A 75 24.47 8.92 -10.27
C ALA A 75 23.68 7.68 -9.82
N GLU A 76 24.33 6.52 -9.61
CA GLU A 76 23.71 5.36 -8.97
C GLU A 76 23.25 5.67 -7.54
N MET A 77 24.09 6.35 -6.76
CA MET A 77 23.72 6.80 -5.42
C MET A 77 22.57 7.80 -5.45
N THR A 78 22.56 8.70 -6.44
CA THR A 78 21.47 9.66 -6.63
C THR A 78 20.14 8.97 -6.89
N ILE A 79 20.11 7.92 -7.72
CA ILE A 79 18.89 7.13 -8.01
C ILE A 79 18.42 6.34 -6.78
N LYS A 80 19.37 5.82 -5.98
CA LYS A 80 19.04 5.18 -4.70
C LYS A 80 18.31 6.15 -3.79
N LEU A 81 18.86 7.36 -3.62
CA LEU A 81 18.36 8.40 -2.72
C LEU A 81 17.11 9.13 -3.23
N SER A 82 17.02 9.45 -4.52
CA SER A 82 15.88 10.15 -5.14
C SER A 82 15.40 9.45 -6.41
N PRO A 83 14.30 8.67 -6.32
CA PRO A 83 13.76 7.86 -7.41
C PRO A 83 13.30 8.63 -8.66
N GLN A 84 12.98 9.93 -8.52
CA GLN A 84 12.33 10.74 -9.55
C GLN A 84 13.32 11.56 -10.38
N TRP A 85 14.60 11.22 -10.37
CA TRP A 85 15.64 12.12 -10.86
C TRP A 85 16.03 11.85 -12.33
N GLU A 86 15.23 12.37 -13.26
CA GLU A 86 15.47 12.33 -14.72
C GLU A 86 16.86 12.87 -15.13
N LYS A 87 17.43 13.77 -14.33
CA LYS A 87 18.75 14.37 -14.55
C LYS A 87 19.92 13.37 -14.41
N ALA A 88 19.78 12.26 -13.67
CA ALA A 88 20.80 11.20 -13.67
C ALA A 88 20.92 10.53 -15.04
N LEU A 89 19.77 10.30 -15.68
CA LEU A 89 19.73 9.70 -17.02
C LEU A 89 20.41 10.63 -18.05
N LEU A 90 20.11 11.93 -17.99
CA LEU A 90 20.73 12.95 -18.85
C LEU A 90 22.26 12.99 -18.67
N ALA A 91 22.75 12.90 -17.43
CA ALA A 91 24.18 12.89 -17.14
C ALA A 91 24.90 11.71 -17.84
N PHE A 92 24.33 10.51 -17.84
CA PHE A 92 24.91 9.38 -18.57
C PHE A 92 24.75 9.47 -20.09
N GLN A 93 23.66 10.04 -20.57
CA GLN A 93 23.48 10.28 -22.00
C GLN A 93 24.54 11.28 -22.51
N SER A 94 24.85 12.32 -21.74
CA SER A 94 25.98 13.22 -22.02
C SER A 94 27.33 12.48 -21.96
N ALA A 95 27.53 11.57 -21.01
CA ALA A 95 28.75 10.75 -20.93
C ALA A 95 29.04 9.94 -22.21
N LEU A 96 27.98 9.41 -22.84
CA LEU A 96 28.08 8.66 -24.10
C LEU A 96 28.42 9.57 -25.29
N GLN A 97 27.99 10.84 -25.28
CA GLN A 97 28.36 11.80 -26.32
C GLN A 97 29.87 12.10 -26.32
N TYR A 98 30.51 12.10 -25.14
CA TYR A 98 31.97 12.30 -25.01
C TYR A 98 32.80 11.02 -25.26
N ASN A 99 32.19 9.83 -25.15
CA ASN A 99 32.85 8.56 -25.45
C ASN A 99 31.87 7.51 -26.02
N PRO A 100 31.50 7.62 -27.31
CA PRO A 100 30.43 6.83 -27.93
C PRO A 100 30.70 5.32 -28.00
N GLN A 101 31.97 4.91 -27.96
CA GLN A 101 32.39 3.51 -28.14
C GLN A 101 32.47 2.72 -26.83
N SER A 102 32.12 3.33 -25.69
CA SER A 102 32.22 2.65 -24.39
C SER A 102 31.07 1.66 -24.17
N ALA A 103 31.33 0.38 -24.44
CA ALA A 103 30.40 -0.73 -24.15
C ALA A 103 30.02 -0.84 -22.66
N GLU A 104 30.88 -0.33 -21.77
CA GLU A 104 30.61 -0.25 -20.33
C GLU A 104 29.56 0.83 -20.02
N VAL A 105 29.71 2.04 -20.59
CA VAL A 105 28.75 3.15 -20.44
C VAL A 105 27.38 2.77 -20.99
N SER A 106 27.33 2.16 -22.17
CA SER A 106 26.07 1.70 -22.78
C SER A 106 25.32 0.68 -21.93
N ARG A 107 26.02 -0.32 -21.35
CA ARG A 107 25.42 -1.29 -20.43
C ARG A 107 24.86 -0.62 -19.17
N LYS A 108 25.59 0.35 -18.64
CA LYS A 108 25.20 1.10 -17.44
C LYS A 108 23.99 2.01 -17.67
N ILE A 109 23.91 2.69 -18.81
CA ILE A 109 22.71 3.44 -19.23
C ILE A 109 21.49 2.53 -19.29
N LYS A 110 21.62 1.34 -19.89
CA LYS A 110 20.53 0.36 -19.96
C LYS A 110 20.07 -0.06 -18.56
N ARG A 111 21.02 -0.33 -17.65
CA ARG A 111 20.72 -0.69 -16.25
C ARG A 111 20.01 0.44 -15.51
N VAL A 112 20.53 1.67 -15.59
CA VAL A 112 19.93 2.86 -14.97
C VAL A 112 18.53 3.12 -15.51
N SER A 113 18.35 3.06 -16.84
CA SER A 113 17.05 3.20 -17.48
C SER A 113 16.05 2.16 -17.00
N GLN A 114 16.49 0.91 -16.84
CA GLN A 114 15.66 -0.17 -16.33
C GLN A 114 15.28 0.08 -14.86
N LEU A 115 16.23 0.46 -14.00
CA LEU A 115 15.97 0.77 -12.60
C LEU A 115 14.98 1.93 -12.43
N VAL A 116 15.09 2.99 -13.24
CA VAL A 116 14.13 4.11 -13.22
C VAL A 116 12.73 3.62 -13.60
N LYS A 117 12.61 2.81 -14.66
CA LYS A 117 11.34 2.21 -15.07
C LYS A 117 10.75 1.33 -13.98
N ASP A 118 11.55 0.44 -13.39
CA ASP A 118 11.09 -0.49 -12.35
C ASP A 118 10.67 0.25 -11.09
N LYS A 119 11.41 1.28 -10.68
CA LYS A 119 11.09 2.10 -9.51
C LYS A 119 9.84 2.96 -9.74
N LYS A 120 9.67 3.54 -10.94
CA LYS A 120 8.44 4.24 -11.33
C LYS A 120 7.23 3.30 -11.29
N ARG A 121 7.35 2.11 -11.89
CA ARG A 121 6.30 1.09 -11.82
C ARG A 121 6.03 0.67 -10.37
N ALA A 122 7.05 0.51 -9.52
CA ALA A 122 6.85 0.17 -8.10
C ALA A 122 6.12 1.27 -7.33
N GLN A 123 6.42 2.55 -7.61
CA GLN A 123 5.65 3.68 -7.07
C GLN A 123 4.21 3.69 -7.59
N GLU A 124 3.98 3.34 -8.86
CA GLU A 124 2.63 3.19 -9.40
C GLU A 124 1.87 2.05 -8.69
N VAL A 125 2.51 0.90 -8.46
CA VAL A 125 1.95 -0.21 -7.67
C VAL A 125 1.62 0.24 -6.25
N ASP A 126 2.48 1.03 -5.61
CA ASP A 126 2.25 1.54 -4.26
C ASP A 126 1.06 2.53 -4.20
N LYS A 127 1.00 3.49 -5.13
CA LYS A 127 -0.17 4.37 -5.28
C LYS A 127 -1.45 3.58 -5.53
N LYS A 128 -1.36 2.55 -6.36
CA LYS A 128 -2.45 1.60 -6.62
C LYS A 128 -2.87 0.89 -5.34
N ARG A 129 -1.93 0.44 -4.50
CA ARG A 129 -2.21 -0.18 -3.18
C ARG A 129 -2.92 0.77 -2.24
N THR A 130 -2.55 2.04 -2.19
CA THR A 130 -3.18 3.02 -1.29
C THR A 130 -4.54 3.53 -1.77
N ASN A 131 -4.81 3.47 -3.08
CA ASN A 131 -6.07 3.95 -3.67
C ASN A 131 -7.14 2.85 -3.70
N ILE A 132 -7.39 2.19 -2.57
CA ILE A 132 -8.51 1.28 -2.40
C ILE A 132 -9.73 2.13 -2.04
N ASN A 133 -10.79 2.07 -2.86
CA ASN A 133 -12.06 2.67 -2.52
C ASN A 133 -13.12 1.58 -2.50
N MET A 134 -13.18 0.84 -1.39
CA MET A 134 -14.10 -0.29 -1.26
C MET A 134 -15.56 0.17 -1.31
N THR A 135 -15.82 1.40 -0.86
CA THR A 135 -17.14 2.03 -0.93
C THR A 135 -17.71 2.05 -2.35
N LYS A 136 -16.89 2.39 -3.37
CA LYS A 136 -17.34 2.39 -4.79
C LYS A 136 -17.70 1.00 -5.28
N HIS A 137 -16.94 -0.03 -4.91
CA HIS A 137 -17.23 -1.41 -5.32
C HIS A 137 -18.52 -1.96 -4.67
N LEU A 138 -18.92 -1.38 -3.55
CA LEU A 138 -20.10 -1.80 -2.79
C LEU A 138 -21.31 -0.87 -2.98
N ASP A 139 -21.33 0.01 -3.99
CA ASP A 139 -22.49 0.89 -4.21
C ASP A 139 -23.78 0.12 -4.48
N LYS A 140 -23.72 -1.01 -5.20
CA LYS A 140 -24.87 -1.92 -5.35
C LYS A 140 -25.38 -2.45 -4.01
N LEU A 141 -24.46 -2.77 -3.09
CA LEU A 141 -24.82 -3.25 -1.76
C LEU A 141 -25.58 -2.19 -0.96
N LYS A 142 -25.20 -0.90 -1.08
CA LYS A 142 -25.94 0.20 -0.43
C LYS A 142 -27.41 0.23 -0.85
N SER A 143 -27.68 0.10 -2.15
CA SER A 143 -29.06 0.07 -2.66
C SER A 143 -29.85 -1.11 -2.09
N GLU A 144 -29.24 -2.31 -2.05
CA GLU A 144 -29.90 -3.49 -1.49
C GLU A 144 -30.11 -3.40 0.04
N LEU A 145 -29.17 -2.82 0.77
CA LEU A 145 -29.31 -2.55 2.20
C LEU A 145 -30.44 -1.56 2.48
N SER A 146 -30.51 -0.47 1.69
CA SER A 146 -31.59 0.51 1.78
C SER A 146 -32.96 -0.13 1.51
N GLU A 147 -33.06 -1.03 0.53
CA GLU A 147 -34.30 -1.77 0.26
C GLU A 147 -34.71 -2.71 1.42
N LYS A 148 -33.74 -3.34 2.10
CA LYS A 148 -34.00 -4.31 3.17
C LYS A 148 -34.22 -3.68 4.54
N TYR A 149 -33.57 -2.55 4.82
CA TYR A 149 -33.54 -1.92 6.15
C TYR A 149 -34.17 -0.52 6.18
N GLY A 150 -34.53 0.05 5.03
CA GLY A 150 -35.17 1.36 4.92
C GLY A 150 -34.19 2.50 5.26
N SER A 151 -34.43 3.16 6.39
CA SER A 151 -33.66 4.35 6.82
C SER A 151 -32.15 4.09 6.85
N GLU A 152 -31.37 5.11 6.48
CA GLU A 152 -29.90 5.04 6.45
C GLU A 152 -29.29 4.65 7.80
N GLU A 153 -29.86 5.15 8.89
CA GLU A 153 -29.45 4.83 10.27
C GLU A 153 -29.48 3.31 10.56
N CYS A 154 -30.38 2.56 9.91
CA CYS A 154 -30.50 1.13 10.14
C CYS A 154 -29.41 0.29 9.46
N TRP A 155 -28.80 0.78 8.37
CA TRP A 155 -27.84 0.01 7.56
C TRP A 155 -26.46 0.66 7.41
N LYS A 156 -26.31 1.95 7.74
CA LYS A 156 -25.03 2.66 7.62
C LYS A 156 -23.92 1.99 8.41
N ASP A 157 -24.19 1.56 9.64
CA ASP A 157 -23.18 0.87 10.47
C ASP A 157 -22.76 -0.47 9.85
N ILE A 158 -23.71 -1.22 9.29
CA ILE A 158 -23.44 -2.49 8.60
C ILE A 158 -22.55 -2.25 7.37
N PHE A 159 -22.85 -1.20 6.62
CA PHE A 159 -22.06 -0.83 5.44
C PHE A 159 -20.64 -0.40 5.81
N SER A 160 -20.50 0.51 6.78
CA SER A 160 -19.19 0.96 7.28
C SER A 160 -18.38 -0.20 7.84
N PHE A 161 -19.01 -1.06 8.66
CA PHE A 161 -18.40 -2.27 9.20
C PHE A 161 -17.82 -3.18 8.11
N LEU A 162 -18.58 -3.45 7.04
CA LEU A 162 -18.09 -4.26 5.93
C LEU A 162 -16.92 -3.58 5.21
N VAL A 163 -17.06 -2.29 4.88
CA VAL A 163 -16.02 -1.52 4.18
C VAL A 163 -14.71 -1.55 4.97
N GLU A 164 -14.76 -1.23 6.26
CA GLU A 164 -13.58 -1.21 7.13
C GLU A 164 -12.94 -2.59 7.25
N THR A 165 -13.76 -3.64 7.40
CA THR A 165 -13.27 -5.03 7.47
C THR A 165 -12.57 -5.45 6.17
N MET A 166 -13.17 -5.15 5.02
CA MET A 166 -12.58 -5.46 3.71
C MET A 166 -11.29 -4.68 3.45
N GLU A 167 -11.27 -3.39 3.78
CA GLU A 167 -10.06 -2.57 3.62
C GLU A 167 -8.93 -3.02 4.54
N ALA A 168 -9.24 -3.41 5.78
CA ALA A 168 -8.26 -4.00 6.69
C ALA A 168 -7.70 -5.33 6.15
N ALA A 169 -8.56 -6.20 5.60
CA ALA A 169 -8.13 -7.44 4.96
C ALA A 169 -7.23 -7.18 3.73
N VAL A 170 -7.59 -6.22 2.89
CA VAL A 170 -6.75 -5.82 1.74
C VAL A 170 -5.39 -5.29 2.20
N ARG A 171 -5.35 -4.41 3.21
CA ARG A 171 -4.10 -3.88 3.77
C ARG A 171 -3.21 -5.00 4.30
N SER A 172 -3.78 -5.91 5.08
CA SER A 172 -3.06 -7.09 5.59
C SER A 172 -2.49 -7.96 4.46
N TRP A 173 -3.27 -8.21 3.41
CA TRP A 173 -2.80 -8.96 2.24
C TRP A 173 -1.67 -8.25 1.50
N HIS A 174 -1.75 -6.93 1.34
CA HIS A 174 -0.72 -6.13 0.70
C HIS A 174 0.62 -6.16 1.45
N GLU A 175 0.57 -6.34 2.77
CA GLU A 175 1.75 -6.40 3.64
C GLU A 175 2.33 -7.82 3.73
N THR A 176 1.47 -8.82 3.87
CA THR A 176 1.87 -10.19 4.25
C THR A 176 1.65 -11.22 3.13
N SER A 177 1.00 -10.83 2.03
CA SER A 177 0.48 -11.72 0.99
C SER A 177 -0.52 -12.77 1.50
N ASN A 178 -1.13 -12.55 2.67
CA ASN A 178 -2.10 -13.45 3.27
C ASN A 178 -3.12 -12.69 4.12
N VAL A 179 -4.19 -13.37 4.54
CA VAL A 179 -5.10 -12.94 5.60
C VAL A 179 -5.41 -14.12 6.51
N ASP A 180 -5.67 -13.86 7.79
CA ASP A 180 -6.13 -14.90 8.70
C ASP A 180 -7.61 -15.21 8.48
N ALA A 181 -8.00 -16.46 8.66
CA ALA A 181 -9.41 -16.83 8.65
C ALA A 181 -10.09 -16.39 9.96
N LYS A 182 -10.98 -15.40 9.83
CA LYS A 182 -11.64 -14.71 10.94
C LYS A 182 -13.09 -14.39 10.60
N VAL A 183 -13.95 -14.43 11.62
CA VAL A 183 -15.30 -13.86 11.57
C VAL A 183 -15.33 -12.62 12.44
N TYR A 184 -15.63 -11.49 11.81
CA TYR A 184 -15.84 -10.22 12.44
C TYR A 184 -17.33 -10.08 12.74
N TYR A 185 -17.69 -9.52 13.89
CA TYR A 185 -19.06 -9.29 14.33
C TYR A 185 -19.30 -7.82 14.58
N LEU A 186 -20.41 -7.31 14.05
CA LEU A 186 -20.92 -5.98 14.41
C LEU A 186 -21.74 -6.10 15.68
N LEU A 187 -21.07 -5.89 16.82
CA LEU A 187 -21.67 -5.97 18.16
C LEU A 187 -22.51 -4.72 18.46
N ASP A 188 -23.56 -4.91 19.25
CA ASP A 188 -24.32 -3.81 19.85
C ASP A 188 -23.69 -3.49 21.20
N ASN A 189 -22.90 -2.41 21.28
CA ASN A 189 -22.13 -2.07 22.48
C ASN A 189 -23.00 -1.84 23.73
N GLU A 190 -24.29 -1.54 23.57
CA GLU A 190 -25.21 -1.33 24.69
C GLU A 190 -25.80 -2.66 25.18
N LYS A 191 -25.97 -3.64 24.29
CA LYS A 191 -26.60 -4.94 24.61
C LYS A 191 -25.61 -6.08 24.81
N THR A 192 -24.37 -5.92 24.36
CA THR A 192 -23.36 -6.99 24.37
C THR A 192 -22.49 -6.90 25.60
N ASP A 193 -22.28 -8.02 26.29
CA ASP A 193 -21.21 -8.15 27.27
C ASP A 193 -19.85 -8.20 26.54
N THR A 194 -19.18 -7.04 26.46
CA THR A 194 -17.92 -6.87 25.73
C THR A 194 -16.70 -7.45 26.45
N GLU A 195 -16.81 -7.79 27.75
CA GLU A 195 -15.77 -8.55 28.45
C GLU A 195 -15.82 -10.02 28.04
N LYS A 196 -17.01 -10.54 27.74
CA LYS A 196 -17.23 -11.92 27.34
C LYS A 196 -17.12 -12.16 25.84
N TYR A 197 -17.59 -11.22 25.00
CA TYR A 197 -17.65 -11.38 23.56
C TYR A 197 -16.77 -10.36 22.84
N ALA A 198 -15.70 -10.87 22.22
CA ALA A 198 -14.85 -10.10 21.31
C ALA A 198 -15.53 -9.89 19.93
N PRO A 199 -15.23 -8.78 19.23
CA PRO A 199 -15.75 -8.51 17.90
C PRO A 199 -15.11 -9.39 16.81
N VAL A 200 -14.10 -10.20 17.12
CA VAL A 200 -13.38 -11.04 16.16
C VAL A 200 -13.19 -12.43 16.72
N VAL A 201 -13.52 -13.44 15.92
CA VAL A 201 -13.35 -14.86 16.21
C VAL A 201 -12.42 -15.49 15.16
N ASN A 202 -11.37 -16.16 15.60
CA ASN A 202 -10.48 -16.92 14.71
C ASN A 202 -11.12 -18.25 14.33
N ILE A 203 -10.97 -18.65 13.07
CA ILE A 203 -11.58 -19.86 12.53
C ILE A 203 -10.61 -20.63 11.61
N ASP A 204 -9.32 -20.60 11.93
CA ASP A 204 -8.24 -21.21 11.16
C ASP A 204 -8.46 -22.70 10.85
N LYS A 205 -9.15 -23.43 11.74
CA LYS A 205 -9.44 -24.87 11.56
C LYS A 205 -10.81 -25.17 10.96
N ALA A 206 -11.62 -24.15 10.69
CA ALA A 206 -13.01 -24.34 10.30
C ALA A 206 -13.16 -25.04 8.94
N PHE A 207 -12.13 -25.04 8.10
CA PHE A 207 -12.19 -25.61 6.75
C PHE A 207 -11.42 -26.92 6.60
N GLU A 208 -10.83 -27.45 7.69
CA GLU A 208 -10.01 -28.68 7.67
C GLU A 208 -10.83 -29.95 7.38
N SER A 209 -12.08 -30.03 7.87
CA SER A 209 -12.96 -31.19 7.70
C SER A 209 -14.44 -30.81 7.75
N PRO A 210 -15.37 -31.68 7.28
CA PRO A 210 -16.81 -31.45 7.45
C PRO A 210 -17.24 -31.31 8.92
N HIS A 211 -16.57 -32.03 9.84
CA HIS A 211 -16.89 -31.98 11.26
C HIS A 211 -16.48 -30.64 11.89
N THR A 212 -15.22 -30.21 11.67
CA THR A 212 -14.75 -28.90 12.17
C THR A 212 -15.50 -27.74 11.55
N HIS A 213 -15.92 -27.86 10.29
CA HIS A 213 -16.80 -26.90 9.63
C HIS A 213 -18.19 -26.84 10.28
N SER A 214 -18.76 -28.02 10.56
CA SER A 214 -20.06 -28.15 11.23
C SER A 214 -20.06 -27.51 12.61
N ASP A 215 -19.08 -27.88 13.44
CA ASP A 215 -18.97 -27.40 14.81
C ASP A 215 -18.70 -25.89 14.86
N CYS A 216 -17.83 -25.41 13.96
CA CYS A 216 -17.54 -23.99 13.83
C CYS A 216 -18.80 -23.18 13.50
N PHE A 217 -19.60 -23.57 12.49
CA PHE A 217 -20.78 -22.78 12.16
C PHE A 217 -21.81 -22.78 13.31
N GLN A 218 -21.97 -23.89 14.03
CA GLN A 218 -22.88 -23.96 15.17
C GLN A 218 -22.44 -23.01 16.29
N PHE A 219 -21.14 -23.00 16.60
CA PHE A 219 -20.55 -22.06 17.53
C PHE A 219 -20.77 -20.61 17.08
N LEU A 220 -20.48 -20.27 15.82
CA LEU A 220 -20.61 -18.92 15.29
C LEU A 220 -22.07 -18.41 15.31
N ARG A 221 -23.05 -19.29 15.10
CA ARG A 221 -24.47 -18.96 15.23
C ARG A 221 -24.83 -18.63 16.68
N LYS A 222 -24.43 -19.50 17.61
CA LYS A 222 -24.64 -19.26 19.04
C LYS A 222 -23.95 -17.98 19.50
N TYR A 223 -22.73 -17.74 19.04
CA TYR A 223 -21.97 -16.53 19.32
C TYR A 223 -22.71 -15.28 18.85
N ALA A 224 -23.21 -15.29 17.62
CA ALA A 224 -23.97 -14.16 17.06
C ALA A 224 -25.25 -13.85 17.87
N GLU A 225 -25.95 -14.89 18.32
CA GLU A 225 -27.16 -14.76 19.15
C GLU A 225 -26.82 -14.24 20.54
N ASP A 226 -25.87 -14.88 21.22
CA ASP A 226 -25.50 -14.54 22.60
C ASP A 226 -24.80 -13.17 22.70
N SER A 227 -24.18 -12.69 21.61
CA SER A 227 -23.55 -11.38 21.51
C SER A 227 -24.44 -10.31 20.87
N VAL A 228 -25.72 -10.62 20.59
CA VAL A 228 -26.70 -9.69 19.99
C VAL A 228 -26.15 -9.00 18.72
N SER A 229 -25.39 -9.74 17.91
CA SER A 229 -24.74 -9.20 16.71
C SER A 229 -25.75 -8.77 15.65
N ARG A 230 -25.51 -7.62 15.01
CA ARG A 230 -26.34 -7.12 13.89
C ARG A 230 -25.91 -7.67 12.53
N ALA A 231 -24.62 -7.97 12.39
CA ALA A 231 -24.01 -8.50 11.18
C ALA A 231 -22.76 -9.32 11.53
N ALA A 232 -22.36 -10.19 10.61
CA ALA A 232 -21.09 -10.90 10.67
C ALA A 232 -20.40 -10.82 9.29
N CYS A 233 -19.08 -10.67 9.29
CA CYS A 233 -18.26 -10.64 8.09
C CYS A 233 -17.14 -11.68 8.23
N LEU A 234 -17.18 -12.71 7.40
CA LEU A 234 -16.15 -13.72 7.31
C LEU A 234 -15.07 -13.26 6.32
N ILE A 235 -13.81 -13.33 6.73
CA ILE A 235 -12.63 -13.22 5.87
C ILE A 235 -11.85 -14.53 5.94
N THR A 236 -11.48 -15.11 4.81
CA THR A 236 -10.63 -16.32 4.79
C THR A 236 -9.81 -16.39 3.50
N PRO A 237 -8.51 -16.76 3.56
CA PRO A 237 -7.69 -16.89 2.37
C PRO A 237 -8.12 -18.12 1.56
N LYS A 238 -8.04 -18.04 0.23
CA LYS A 238 -8.38 -19.16 -0.66
C LYS A 238 -7.54 -20.41 -0.38
N SER A 239 -6.29 -20.22 0.05
CA SER A 239 -5.34 -21.27 0.38
C SER A 239 -5.79 -22.18 1.54
N LEU A 240 -6.52 -21.64 2.52
CA LEU A 240 -6.96 -22.37 3.70
C LEU A 240 -8.16 -23.29 3.43
N ILE A 241 -8.89 -23.05 2.35
CA ILE A 241 -10.15 -23.75 2.17
C ILE A 241 -9.92 -25.14 1.53
N SER A 242 -9.82 -26.14 2.39
CA SER A 242 -9.68 -27.56 2.04
C SER A 242 -10.99 -28.26 1.71
N TYR A 243 -12.11 -27.88 2.34
CA TYR A 243 -13.44 -28.46 2.12
C TYR A 243 -14.53 -27.37 2.29
N PRO A 244 -15.64 -27.38 1.51
CA PRO A 244 -16.00 -28.33 0.44
C PRO A 244 -15.30 -28.11 -0.91
N GLN A 245 -14.32 -27.20 -1.01
CA GLN A 245 -13.57 -26.95 -2.26
C GLN A 245 -14.49 -26.81 -3.50
N VAL A 246 -15.66 -26.17 -3.34
CA VAL A 246 -16.71 -26.06 -4.38
C VAL A 246 -16.22 -25.43 -5.70
N TRP A 247 -15.05 -24.77 -5.71
CA TRP A 247 -14.37 -24.22 -6.89
C TRP A 247 -13.33 -25.14 -7.55
N LYS A 248 -12.94 -26.27 -6.96
CA LYS A 248 -11.96 -27.22 -7.53
C LYS A 248 -12.61 -28.38 -8.31
N GLY A 249 -13.73 -28.12 -8.96
CA GLY A 249 -14.23 -28.99 -10.04
C GLY A 249 -15.33 -29.99 -9.67
N GLN A 250 -16.07 -29.79 -8.60
CA GLN A 250 -17.35 -30.49 -8.38
C GLN A 250 -18.51 -29.50 -8.29
N GLY A 251 -19.13 -29.25 -9.44
CA GLY A 251 -20.27 -28.35 -9.62
C GLY A 251 -20.29 -27.72 -11.01
N SER A 252 -21.47 -27.43 -11.56
CA SER A 252 -21.70 -26.99 -12.95
C SER A 252 -21.05 -25.65 -13.35
N ARG A 253 -20.32 -24.99 -12.44
CA ARG A 253 -19.64 -23.71 -12.66
C ARG A 253 -18.17 -23.84 -12.32
N LYS A 254 -17.32 -23.96 -13.35
CA LYS A 254 -15.86 -23.89 -13.19
C LYS A 254 -15.49 -22.57 -12.50
N TRP A 255 -14.57 -22.63 -11.54
CA TRP A 255 -14.04 -21.45 -10.87
C TRP A 255 -13.49 -20.42 -11.87
N LYS A 256 -14.16 -19.26 -11.94
CA LYS A 256 -13.91 -18.26 -12.97
C LYS A 256 -12.56 -17.54 -12.83
N HIS A 257 -11.96 -17.52 -11.64
CA HIS A 257 -10.66 -16.88 -11.39
C HIS A 257 -9.46 -17.83 -11.57
N GLY A 258 -9.64 -18.99 -12.22
CA GLY A 258 -8.53 -19.91 -12.51
C GLY A 258 -7.59 -20.13 -11.32
N GLN A 259 -6.29 -19.92 -11.53
CA GLN A 259 -5.25 -20.07 -10.51
C GLN A 259 -5.00 -18.82 -9.66
N HIS A 260 -5.74 -17.71 -9.86
CA HIS A 260 -5.54 -16.51 -9.04
C HIS A 260 -5.74 -16.83 -7.56
N ASP A 261 -4.77 -16.42 -6.75
CA ASP A 261 -4.88 -16.47 -5.30
C ASP A 261 -5.75 -15.30 -4.81
N GLY A 262 -5.98 -15.19 -3.51
CA GLY A 262 -6.77 -14.13 -2.91
C GLY A 262 -7.52 -14.61 -1.69
N PHE A 263 -8.52 -13.85 -1.29
CA PHE A 263 -9.33 -14.18 -0.13
C PHE A 263 -10.80 -13.94 -0.39
N PHE A 264 -11.63 -14.63 0.38
CA PHE A 264 -13.06 -14.52 0.32
C PHE A 264 -13.57 -13.59 1.43
N VAL A 265 -14.69 -12.95 1.12
CA VAL A 265 -15.44 -12.10 2.05
C VAL A 265 -16.90 -12.53 2.02
N GLN A 266 -17.46 -13.01 3.12
CA GLN A 266 -18.89 -13.33 3.21
C GLN A 266 -19.55 -12.42 4.24
N LEU A 267 -20.47 -11.55 3.80
CA LEU A 267 -21.33 -10.76 4.67
C LEU A 267 -22.60 -11.55 4.98
N GLU A 268 -22.93 -11.60 6.26
CA GLU A 268 -24.15 -12.20 6.79
C GLU A 268 -24.89 -11.16 7.64
N THR A 269 -26.18 -10.96 7.33
CA THR A 269 -27.12 -10.24 8.19
C THR A 269 -28.43 -11.03 8.26
N PRO A 270 -29.37 -10.71 9.17
CA PRO A 270 -30.68 -11.37 9.21
C PRO A 270 -31.47 -11.33 7.89
N SER A 271 -31.27 -10.28 7.08
CA SER A 271 -32.08 -10.00 5.88
C SER A 271 -31.31 -10.06 4.57
N LEU A 272 -29.97 -10.14 4.61
CA LEU A 272 -29.11 -10.07 3.43
C LEU A 272 -27.86 -10.95 3.62
N ARG A 273 -27.48 -11.66 2.55
CA ARG A 273 -26.22 -12.40 2.50
C ARG A 273 -25.50 -12.13 1.20
N LYS A 274 -24.18 -11.93 1.27
CA LYS A 274 -23.35 -11.67 0.09
C LYS A 274 -21.99 -12.31 0.23
N LEU A 275 -21.42 -12.67 -0.92
CA LEU A 275 -20.11 -13.27 -1.01
C LEU A 275 -19.31 -12.56 -2.09
N TRP A 276 -18.06 -12.25 -1.77
CA TRP A 276 -17.07 -11.73 -2.70
C TRP A 276 -15.81 -12.58 -2.67
N PHE A 277 -15.12 -12.61 -3.79
CA PHE A 277 -13.73 -13.01 -3.86
C PHE A 277 -12.89 -11.78 -4.22
N VAL A 278 -11.84 -11.51 -3.44
CA VAL A 278 -10.89 -10.45 -3.72
C VAL A 278 -9.64 -11.11 -4.31
N PRO A 279 -9.48 -11.10 -5.64
CA PRO A 279 -8.34 -11.73 -6.30
C PRO A 279 -7.05 -10.99 -5.98
N SER A 280 -6.00 -11.77 -5.75
CA SER A 280 -4.62 -11.32 -5.67
C SER A 280 -3.97 -11.41 -7.05
N SER A 281 -3.24 -10.35 -7.38
CA SER A 281 -2.34 -10.30 -8.51
C SER A 281 -0.94 -9.92 -8.02
N SER A 282 0.09 -10.30 -8.78
CA SER A 282 1.47 -9.88 -8.52
C SER A 282 1.87 -8.86 -9.59
N GLU A 283 2.07 -7.61 -9.18
CA GLU A 283 2.69 -6.59 -10.04
C GLU A 283 4.08 -6.29 -9.48
N LEU A 284 5.13 -6.56 -10.27
CA LEU A 284 6.54 -6.38 -9.87
C LEU A 284 6.94 -7.14 -8.59
N GLY A 285 6.38 -8.34 -8.39
CA GLY A 285 6.65 -9.15 -7.20
C GLY A 285 6.00 -8.62 -5.92
N ARG A 286 5.11 -7.62 -6.01
CA ARG A 286 4.29 -7.16 -4.89
C ARG A 286 2.85 -7.67 -5.01
N PRO A 287 2.27 -8.22 -3.94
CA PRO A 287 0.88 -8.66 -3.93
C PRO A 287 -0.07 -7.46 -4.00
N LEU A 288 -1.21 -7.67 -4.67
CA LEU A 288 -2.15 -6.61 -4.99
C LEU A 288 -3.57 -7.15 -5.09
N CYS A 289 -4.41 -6.74 -4.13
CA CYS A 289 -5.83 -7.05 -4.01
C CYS A 289 -6.62 -5.75 -4.00
N ARG A 290 -7.65 -5.58 -4.86
CA ARG A 290 -8.40 -4.31 -4.92
C ARG A 290 -9.85 -4.46 -5.30
N ASP A 291 -10.12 -5.28 -6.30
CA ASP A 291 -11.42 -5.34 -6.95
C ASP A 291 -12.21 -6.54 -6.41
N PRO A 292 -13.08 -6.37 -5.39
CA PRO A 292 -13.91 -7.47 -4.92
C PRO A 292 -14.88 -7.90 -6.01
N GLU A 293 -14.90 -9.18 -6.29
CA GLU A 293 -15.79 -9.78 -7.27
C GLU A 293 -16.95 -10.48 -6.59
N VAL A 294 -18.16 -10.09 -6.93
CA VAL A 294 -19.38 -10.74 -6.41
C VAL A 294 -19.41 -12.19 -6.89
N LEU A 295 -19.68 -13.09 -5.94
CA LEU A 295 -19.94 -14.50 -6.17
C LEU A 295 -21.41 -14.82 -5.87
N ASP A 296 -21.93 -15.81 -6.59
CA ASP A 296 -23.24 -16.38 -6.28
C ASP A 296 -23.13 -17.17 -4.98
N ILE A 297 -23.74 -16.65 -3.92
CA ILE A 297 -23.71 -17.24 -2.59
C ILE A 297 -24.38 -18.62 -2.55
N ALA A 298 -25.41 -18.86 -3.37
CA ALA A 298 -26.07 -20.17 -3.41
C ALA A 298 -25.16 -21.27 -3.96
N ALA A 299 -24.13 -20.89 -4.73
CA ALA A 299 -23.19 -21.82 -5.33
C ALA A 299 -21.83 -21.88 -4.60
N HIS A 300 -21.45 -20.84 -3.87
CA HIS A 300 -20.09 -20.69 -3.33
C HIS A 300 -20.04 -20.32 -1.84
N GLU A 301 -21.16 -20.38 -1.11
CA GLU A 301 -21.14 -20.07 0.33
C GLU A 301 -20.04 -20.85 1.06
N LEU A 302 -19.35 -20.14 1.95
CA LEU A 302 -18.27 -20.69 2.76
C LEU A 302 -18.78 -21.18 4.10
N LEU A 303 -19.67 -20.42 4.71
CA LEU A 303 -20.38 -20.80 5.92
C LEU A 303 -21.89 -20.78 5.65
N PRO A 304 -22.65 -21.73 6.23
CA PRO A 304 -24.10 -21.67 6.24
C PRO A 304 -24.60 -20.39 6.92
N ARG A 305 -25.89 -20.08 6.71
CA ARG A 305 -26.52 -18.89 7.29
C ARG A 305 -26.34 -18.83 8.82
N ILE A 306 -25.74 -17.74 9.30
CA ILE A 306 -25.47 -17.51 10.73
C ILE A 306 -26.72 -17.00 11.43
N PHE A 307 -27.36 -15.97 10.88
CA PHE A 307 -28.53 -15.32 11.48
C PHE A 307 -29.84 -15.98 11.07
N LYS A 308 -30.78 -16.15 12.02
CA LYS A 308 -32.16 -16.52 11.71
C LYS A 308 -32.80 -15.46 10.81
N GLU A 309 -33.48 -15.90 9.76
CA GLU A 309 -34.20 -14.99 8.86
C GLU A 309 -35.39 -14.38 9.60
N LYS A 310 -35.48 -13.05 9.63
CA LYS A 310 -36.71 -12.40 10.09
C LYS A 310 -37.75 -12.60 8.99
N LEU A 311 -38.70 -13.49 9.21
CA LEU A 311 -39.92 -13.55 8.41
C LEU A 311 -40.53 -12.15 8.41
N ARG A 312 -40.76 -11.58 7.23
CA ARG A 312 -41.57 -10.35 7.13
C ARG A 312 -42.91 -10.66 7.78
N SER A 313 -43.25 -9.97 8.86
CA SER A 313 -44.64 -9.89 9.29
C SER A 313 -45.41 -9.29 8.12
N THR A 314 -46.18 -10.12 7.43
CA THR A 314 -47.16 -9.71 6.43
C THR A 314 -48.15 -8.74 7.02
#